data_AF-A0A7K1ZLR3-F1
#
_entry.id   AF-A0A7K1ZLR3-F1
#
_cell.length_a   1.000
_cell.length_b   1.000
_cell.length_c   1.000
_cell.angle_alpha   90.00
_cell.angle_beta   90.00
_cell.angle_gamma   90.00
#
_symmetry.space_group_name_H-M   'P 1'
#
loop_
_entity.id
_entity.type
_entity.pdbx_description
1 polymer ?
#
loop_
_entity_poly.entity_id
_entity_poly.type
_entity_poly.pdbx_seq_one_letter_code
_entity_poly.pdbx_strand_id
1 'polypeptide(L)'
;MLLAPLAAYAQVERVASTPQELSSAIASSGPGDTIIMANGTWTDVVISFYAQGAEGDSITLRAETPGQVILNGSSRLKIGGSYLKVDGLWFDQGSLRSGHLIEFRRSSSRLTTHSRLTNCTITNYNPSSYLTEYKWVSIYGAHNRVD
;
A
#
# COMPACT_ATOMS: atom_id res chain seq x y z
N MET A 1 -17.67 34.10 0.01
CA MET A 1 -17.29 32.69 -0.24
C MET A 1 -16.14 32.72 -1.22
N LEU A 2 -14.90 32.61 -0.73
CA LEU A 2 -13.71 32.63 -1.60
C LEU A 2 -13.61 31.24 -2.25
N LEU A 3 -13.82 31.16 -3.57
CA LEU A 3 -13.53 29.96 -4.33
C LEU A 3 -12.00 29.86 -4.42
N ALA A 4 -11.38 29.00 -3.60
CA ALA A 4 -9.99 28.65 -3.80
C ALA A 4 -9.89 27.87 -5.13
N PRO A 5 -8.98 28.23 -6.05
CA PRO A 5 -8.81 27.48 -7.28
C PRO A 5 -8.35 26.06 -6.94
N LEU A 6 -8.98 25.04 -7.55
CA LEU A 6 -8.42 23.69 -7.55
C LEU A 6 -7.04 23.78 -8.22
N ALA A 7 -5.98 23.57 -7.45
CA ALA A 7 -4.67 23.31 -8.03
C ALA A 7 -4.76 21.99 -8.79
N ALA A 8 -4.69 22.04 -10.12
CA ALA A 8 -4.52 20.84 -10.92
C ALA A 8 -3.12 20.28 -10.64
N TYR A 9 -3.03 19.22 -9.82
CA TYR A 9 -1.78 18.51 -9.62
C TYR A 9 -1.39 17.82 -10.93
N ALA A 10 -0.19 18.10 -11.45
CA ALA A 10 0.36 17.35 -12.57
C ALA A 10 0.51 15.89 -12.13
N GLN A 11 -0.31 15.01 -12.70
CA GLN A 11 -0.32 13.59 -12.38
C GLN A 11 0.94 12.93 -12.94
N VAL A 12 1.80 12.39 -12.07
CA VAL A 12 3.04 11.73 -12.48
C VAL A 12 2.93 10.23 -12.25
N GLU A 13 3.25 9.45 -13.28
CA GLU A 13 3.48 8.02 -13.16
C GLU A 13 4.97 7.72 -12.95
N ARG A 14 5.30 6.88 -11.97
CA ARG A 14 6.66 6.42 -11.69
C ARG A 14 6.69 4.91 -11.59
N VAL A 15 7.50 4.27 -12.42
CA VAL A 15 7.76 2.82 -12.31
C VAL A 15 8.89 2.60 -11.31
N ALA A 16 8.70 1.64 -10.42
CA ALA A 16 9.70 1.19 -9.46
C ALA A 16 9.97 -0.31 -9.67
N SER A 17 11.22 -0.65 -9.96
CA SER A 17 11.69 -2.03 -10.16
C SER A 17 12.49 -2.55 -8.97
N THR A 18 12.81 -1.69 -8.00
CA THR A 18 13.53 -2.06 -6.77
C THR A 18 12.86 -1.49 -5.51
N PRO A 19 13.09 -2.07 -4.32
CA PRO A 19 12.59 -1.51 -3.05
C PRO A 19 13.05 -0.07 -2.79
N GLN A 20 14.25 0.30 -3.24
CA GLN A 20 14.81 1.64 -3.11
C GLN A 20 14.06 2.62 -4.01
N GLU A 21 13.87 2.28 -5.28
CA GLU A 21 13.06 3.08 -6.22
C GLU A 21 11.62 3.25 -5.73
N LEU A 22 11.02 2.19 -5.20
CA LEU A 22 9.67 2.22 -4.65
C LEU A 22 9.60 3.20 -3.47
N SER A 23 10.57 3.13 -2.55
CA SER A 23 10.64 4.03 -1.40
C SER A 23 10.81 5.48 -1.83
N SER A 24 11.67 5.75 -2.82
CA SER A 24 11.88 7.09 -3.39
C SER A 24 10.64 7.60 -4.11
N ALA A 25 9.97 6.76 -4.89
CA ALA A 25 8.74 7.12 -5.60
C ALA A 25 7.64 7.51 -4.61
N ILE A 26 7.42 6.72 -3.55
CA ILE A 26 6.48 7.03 -2.46
C ILE A 26 6.83 8.37 -1.81
N ALA A 27 8.09 8.58 -1.44
CA ALA A 27 8.53 9.80 -0.77
C ALA A 27 8.34 11.08 -1.62
N SER A 28 8.41 10.95 -2.94
CA SER A 28 8.25 12.06 -3.90
C SER A 28 6.83 12.27 -4.41
N SER A 29 5.91 11.38 -4.08
CA SER A 29 4.53 11.41 -4.61
C SER A 29 3.67 12.53 -4.02
N GLY A 30 2.85 13.14 -4.87
CA GLY A 30 1.81 14.09 -4.49
C GLY A 30 0.40 13.61 -4.89
N PRO A 31 -0.66 14.33 -4.49
CA PRO A 31 -2.05 13.95 -4.81
C PRO A 31 -2.27 13.59 -6.28
N GLY A 32 -2.87 12.42 -6.49
CA GLY A 32 -3.17 11.85 -7.82
C GLY A 32 -2.01 11.09 -8.50
N ASP A 33 -0.77 11.22 -8.02
CA ASP A 33 0.35 10.46 -8.57
C ASP A 33 0.12 8.95 -8.51
N THR A 34 0.71 8.24 -9.48
CA THR A 34 0.66 6.79 -9.55
C THR A 34 2.07 6.19 -9.50
N ILE A 35 2.26 5.27 -8.57
CA ILE A 35 3.48 4.50 -8.38
C ILE A 35 3.18 3.09 -8.87
N ILE A 36 3.93 2.63 -9.86
CA ILE A 36 3.76 1.35 -10.51
C ILE A 36 4.89 0.43 -10.06
N MET A 37 4.55 -0.65 -9.35
CA MET A 37 5.51 -1.71 -9.04
C MET A 37 5.70 -2.58 -10.27
N ALA A 38 6.94 -2.70 -10.75
CA ALA A 38 7.27 -3.56 -11.89
C ALA A 38 6.96 -5.03 -11.59
N ASN A 39 6.57 -5.77 -12.63
CA ASN A 39 6.29 -7.19 -12.57
C ASN A 39 7.49 -7.97 -12.00
N GLY A 40 7.20 -9.00 -11.20
CA GLY A 40 8.19 -9.86 -10.59
C GLY A 40 7.91 -10.18 -9.12
N THR A 41 8.87 -10.87 -8.50
CA THR A 41 8.80 -11.27 -7.09
C THR A 41 9.57 -10.29 -6.21
N TRP A 42 8.86 -9.72 -5.24
CA TRP A 42 9.35 -8.81 -4.23
C TRP A 42 9.50 -9.58 -2.92
N THR A 43 10.73 -10.02 -2.62
CA THR A 43 11.03 -10.86 -1.45
C THR A 43 11.49 -10.05 -0.26
N ASP A 44 10.90 -10.33 0.90
CA ASP A 44 11.23 -9.70 2.19
C ASP A 44 11.13 -8.16 2.20
N VAL A 45 10.18 -7.60 1.43
CA VAL A 45 10.02 -6.16 1.26
C VAL A 45 8.98 -5.59 2.22
N VAL A 46 9.38 -4.59 3.00
CA VAL A 46 8.46 -3.80 3.84
C VAL A 46 8.05 -2.55 3.08
N ILE A 47 6.86 -2.56 2.48
CA ILE A 47 6.31 -1.41 1.77
C ILE A 47 5.68 -0.44 2.78
N SER A 48 6.33 0.70 2.97
CA SER A 48 5.82 1.79 3.81
C SER A 48 5.17 2.86 2.94
N PHE A 49 3.93 2.63 2.52
CA PHE A 49 3.16 3.57 1.70
C PHE A 49 2.59 4.69 2.57
N TYR A 50 3.46 5.66 2.89
CA TYR A 50 3.16 6.79 3.74
C TYR A 50 3.14 8.09 2.95
N ALA A 51 1.95 8.60 2.64
CA ALA A 51 1.78 9.83 1.87
C ALA A 51 0.46 10.53 2.23
N GLN A 52 0.19 11.69 1.64
CA GLN A 52 -1.07 12.41 1.78
C GLN A 52 -1.61 12.74 0.40
N GLY A 53 -2.65 12.04 -0.03
CA GLY A 53 -3.43 12.43 -1.19
C GLY A 53 -4.43 13.54 -0.85
N ALA A 54 -5.34 13.79 -1.77
CA ALA A 54 -6.46 14.71 -1.55
C ALA A 54 -7.78 14.05 -1.96
N GLU A 55 -8.89 14.62 -1.50
CA GLU A 55 -10.22 14.19 -1.94
C GLU A 55 -10.33 14.35 -3.46
N GLY A 56 -10.74 13.29 -4.16
CA GLY A 56 -10.76 13.23 -5.63
C GLY A 56 -9.42 12.80 -6.27
N ASP A 57 -8.29 13.03 -5.59
CA ASP A 57 -6.93 12.84 -6.11
C ASP A 57 -6.11 11.91 -5.20
N SER A 58 -6.53 10.64 -5.10
CA SER A 58 -5.81 9.63 -4.32
C SER A 58 -4.46 9.30 -4.95
N ILE A 59 -3.42 9.16 -4.11
CA ILE A 59 -2.14 8.62 -4.55
C ILE A 59 -2.30 7.11 -4.72
N THR A 60 -1.96 6.58 -5.89
CA THR A 60 -2.13 5.17 -6.21
C THR A 60 -0.80 4.43 -6.20
N LEU A 61 -0.70 3.35 -5.43
CA LEU A 61 0.33 2.33 -5.56
C LEU A 61 -0.30 1.11 -6.24
N ARG A 62 0.17 0.72 -7.42
CA ARG A 62 -0.40 -0.41 -8.16
C ARG A 62 0.63 -1.37 -8.70
N ALA A 63 0.23 -2.61 -8.92
CA ALA A 63 0.97 -3.52 -9.78
C ALA A 63 1.02 -2.99 -11.23
N GLU A 64 2.13 -3.22 -11.93
CA GLU A 64 2.24 -3.00 -13.37
C GLU A 64 1.19 -3.83 -14.11
N THR A 65 1.21 -5.15 -13.87
CA THR A 65 0.16 -6.07 -14.32
C THR A 65 -0.48 -6.74 -13.10
N PRO A 66 -1.81 -6.63 -12.89
CA PRO A 66 -2.49 -7.30 -11.79
C PRO A 66 -2.18 -8.80 -11.76
N GLY A 67 -1.78 -9.30 -10.59
CA GLY A 67 -1.37 -10.70 -10.41
C GLY A 67 0.06 -11.05 -10.83
N GLN A 68 0.86 -10.09 -11.34
CA GLN A 68 2.28 -10.32 -11.68
C GLN A 68 3.27 -9.63 -10.74
N VAL A 69 2.79 -8.89 -9.74
CA VAL A 69 3.61 -8.35 -8.65
C VAL A 69 3.37 -9.21 -7.41
N ILE A 70 4.30 -10.14 -7.18
CA ILE A 70 4.20 -11.16 -6.12
C ILE A 70 5.06 -10.72 -4.93
N LEU A 71 4.45 -10.59 -3.76
CA LEU A 71 5.10 -10.29 -2.49
C LEU A 71 5.20 -11.57 -1.68
N ASN A 72 6.41 -12.04 -1.40
CA ASN A 72 6.64 -13.30 -0.67
C ASN A 72 7.61 -13.14 0.51
N GLY A 73 7.90 -14.26 1.18
CA GLY A 73 8.79 -14.29 2.34
C GLY A 73 8.16 -13.54 3.52
N SER A 74 8.85 -12.54 4.04
CA SER A 74 8.40 -11.68 5.14
C SER A 74 7.90 -10.30 4.69
N SER A 75 7.59 -10.17 3.40
CA SER A 75 7.02 -8.96 2.82
C SER A 75 5.73 -8.53 3.51
N ARG A 76 5.49 -7.23 3.57
CA ARG A 76 4.29 -6.64 4.19
C ARG A 76 4.03 -5.22 3.69
N LEU A 77 2.80 -4.75 3.86
CA LEU A 77 2.35 -3.44 3.45
C LEU A 77 1.82 -2.64 4.64
N LYS A 78 2.30 -1.40 4.76
CA LYS A 78 1.83 -0.42 5.74
C LYS A 78 1.31 0.79 4.99
N ILE A 79 0.03 1.09 5.16
CA ILE A 79 -0.65 2.22 4.54
C ILE A 79 -0.83 3.27 5.64
N GLY A 80 -0.30 4.47 5.44
CA GLY A 80 -0.25 5.50 6.49
C GLY A 80 -0.48 6.91 5.95
N GLY A 81 -1.66 7.47 6.18
CA GLY A 81 -2.01 8.82 5.74
C GLY A 81 -3.48 8.95 5.34
N SER A 82 -3.76 9.72 4.29
CA SER A 82 -5.13 9.86 3.77
C SER A 82 -5.18 9.84 2.25
N TYR A 83 -6.31 9.41 1.69
CA TYR A 83 -6.55 9.33 0.24
C TYR A 83 -5.46 8.53 -0.50
N LEU A 84 -5.24 7.30 -0.03
CA LEU A 84 -4.29 6.36 -0.63
C LEU A 84 -5.04 5.19 -1.25
N LYS A 85 -4.60 4.74 -2.43
CA LYS A 85 -5.14 3.54 -3.09
C LYS A 85 -4.03 2.53 -3.33
N VAL A 86 -4.28 1.28 -2.96
CA VAL A 86 -3.41 0.14 -3.31
C VAL A 86 -4.19 -0.82 -4.21
N ASP A 87 -3.62 -1.19 -5.35
CA ASP A 87 -4.32 -1.93 -6.41
C ASP A 87 -3.48 -3.08 -7.00
N GLY A 88 -4.02 -4.29 -7.03
CA GLY A 88 -3.48 -5.38 -7.86
C GLY A 88 -2.28 -6.17 -7.29
N LEU A 89 -1.93 -5.99 -6.01
CA LEU A 89 -0.80 -6.70 -5.39
C LEU A 89 -1.18 -8.12 -4.98
N TRP A 90 -0.25 -9.07 -5.13
CA TRP A 90 -0.46 -10.46 -4.71
C TRP A 90 0.54 -10.88 -3.63
N PHE A 91 0.07 -11.14 -2.42
CA PHE A 91 0.88 -11.74 -1.35
C PHE A 91 0.76 -13.26 -1.43
N ASP A 92 1.85 -13.95 -1.75
CA ASP A 92 1.86 -15.41 -1.92
C ASP A 92 3.07 -16.07 -1.24
N GLN A 93 2.87 -17.29 -0.75
CA GLN A 93 3.93 -18.16 -0.20
C GLN A 93 4.90 -17.45 0.77
N GLY A 94 4.35 -16.81 1.79
CA GLY A 94 5.14 -16.10 2.80
C GLY A 94 4.62 -16.31 4.22
N SER A 95 5.29 -15.68 5.19
CA SER A 95 4.85 -15.68 6.57
C SER A 95 5.45 -14.52 7.35
N LEU A 96 4.73 -14.07 8.38
CA LEU A 96 5.25 -13.13 9.37
C LEU A 96 5.42 -13.83 10.71
N ARG A 97 6.42 -13.40 11.49
CA ARG A 97 6.63 -13.90 12.86
C ARG A 97 5.67 -13.28 13.87
N SER A 98 5.05 -12.15 13.54
CA SER A 98 4.01 -11.47 14.32
C SER A 98 3.42 -10.30 13.53
N GLY A 99 2.30 -9.76 14.00
CA GLY A 99 1.79 -8.46 13.58
C GLY A 99 0.82 -8.52 12.40
N HIS A 100 1.07 -7.71 11.37
CA HIS A 100 0.10 -7.46 10.29
C HIS A 100 0.76 -7.60 8.92
N LEU A 101 0.13 -8.35 8.01
CA LEU A 101 0.56 -8.42 6.61
C LEU A 101 0.23 -7.12 5.88
N ILE A 102 -0.99 -6.60 6.06
CA ILE A 102 -1.45 -5.30 5.59
C ILE A 102 -2.02 -4.51 6.77
N GLU A 103 -1.47 -3.35 7.07
CA GLU A 103 -1.97 -2.47 8.14
C GLU A 103 -2.27 -1.04 7.68
N PHE A 104 -3.42 -0.52 8.10
CA PHE A 104 -3.89 0.84 7.82
C PHE A 104 -3.51 1.83 8.93
N ARG A 105 -2.23 1.89 9.27
CA ARG A 105 -1.67 2.91 10.17
C ARG A 105 -0.17 3.05 9.97
N ARG A 106 0.36 4.23 10.29
CA ARG A 106 1.81 4.46 10.39
C ARG A 106 2.35 4.17 11.79
N SER A 107 1.54 4.43 12.82
CA SER A 107 1.85 4.13 14.23
C SER A 107 0.53 3.99 15.01
N SER A 108 0.61 3.65 16.31
CA SER A 108 -0.57 3.58 17.19
C SER A 108 -1.36 4.89 17.30
N SER A 109 -0.70 6.03 17.11
CA SER A 109 -1.30 7.37 17.16
C SER A 109 -1.55 8.00 15.78
N ARG A 110 -1.08 7.38 14.70
CA ARG A 110 -1.18 7.90 13.32
C ARG A 110 -1.89 6.90 12.44
N LEU A 111 -3.22 6.97 12.45
CA LEU A 111 -4.10 6.07 11.71
C LEU A 111 -4.33 6.56 10.27
N THR A 112 -4.83 5.66 9.42
CA THR A 112 -5.12 5.96 8.02
C THR A 112 -6.58 6.27 7.82
N THR A 113 -6.90 7.21 6.92
CA THR A 113 -8.30 7.54 6.58
C THR A 113 -8.53 7.60 5.07
N HIS A 114 -9.79 7.46 4.64
CA HIS A 114 -10.20 7.62 3.23
C HIS A 114 -9.36 6.84 2.21
N SER A 115 -8.84 5.67 2.59
CA SER A 115 -7.92 4.90 1.78
C SER A 115 -8.51 3.55 1.38
N ARG A 116 -8.04 2.99 0.26
CA ARG A 116 -8.62 1.80 -0.36
C ARG A 116 -7.56 0.77 -0.67
N LEU A 117 -7.80 -0.48 -0.27
CA LEU A 117 -7.09 -1.65 -0.75
C LEU A 117 -8.03 -2.41 -1.69
N THR A 118 -7.65 -2.61 -2.94
CA THR A 118 -8.52 -3.26 -3.93
C THR A 118 -7.77 -4.17 -4.89
N ASN A 119 -8.47 -5.17 -5.43
CA ASN A 119 -7.92 -6.17 -6.36
C ASN A 119 -6.65 -6.87 -5.85
N CYS A 120 -6.49 -6.96 -4.53
CA CYS A 120 -5.34 -7.58 -3.91
C CYS A 120 -5.66 -9.02 -3.53
N THR A 121 -4.68 -9.91 -3.71
CA THR A 121 -4.82 -11.34 -3.39
C THR A 121 -3.87 -11.70 -2.26
N ILE A 122 -4.34 -12.54 -1.33
CA ILE A 122 -3.50 -13.14 -0.28
C ILE A 122 -3.69 -14.65 -0.32
N THR A 123 -2.64 -15.40 -0.65
CA THR A 123 -2.66 -16.86 -0.71
C THR A 123 -1.50 -17.44 0.10
N ASN A 124 -1.75 -18.52 0.84
CA ASN A 124 -0.72 -19.29 1.52
C ASN A 124 0.28 -18.47 2.37
N TYR A 125 -0.17 -17.36 2.97
CA TYR A 125 0.71 -16.43 3.70
C TYR A 125 0.67 -16.65 5.22
N ASN A 126 0.96 -17.87 5.66
CA ASN A 126 0.72 -18.32 7.03
C ASN A 126 2.02 -18.65 7.78
N PRO A 127 2.16 -18.25 9.07
CA PRO A 127 3.24 -18.76 9.91
C PRO A 127 3.11 -20.28 10.13
N SER A 128 4.25 -20.94 10.36
CA SER A 128 4.29 -22.38 10.61
C SER A 128 3.65 -22.79 11.95
N SER A 129 3.63 -21.88 12.92
CA SER A 129 2.99 -22.10 14.22
C SER A 129 1.61 -21.44 14.27
N TYR A 130 0.60 -22.22 14.67
CA TYR A 130 -0.75 -21.71 14.92
C TYR A 130 -0.85 -20.79 16.15
N LEU A 131 0.19 -20.78 17.01
CA LEU A 131 0.30 -19.89 18.17
C LEU A 131 0.80 -18.49 17.79
N THR A 132 1.27 -18.29 16.56
CA THR A 132 1.76 -16.99 16.11
C THR A 132 0.60 -16.02 15.92
N GLU A 133 0.53 -15.01 16.79
CA GLU A 133 -0.40 -13.90 16.62
C GLU A 133 -0.02 -13.05 15.40
N TYR A 134 -0.77 -13.22 14.31
CA TYR A 134 -0.68 -12.40 13.12
C TYR A 134 -2.05 -12.19 12.48
N LYS A 135 -2.18 -11.14 11.67
CA LYS A 135 -3.42 -10.79 10.96
C LYS A 135 -3.09 -10.47 9.51
N TRP A 136 -3.92 -10.92 8.57
CA TRP A 136 -3.76 -10.56 7.15
C TRP A 136 -4.04 -9.09 6.90
N VAL A 137 -5.21 -8.61 7.31
CA VAL A 137 -5.59 -7.22 7.11
C VAL A 137 -6.01 -6.65 8.46
N SER A 138 -5.46 -5.50 8.81
CA SER A 138 -5.84 -4.76 10.02
C SER A 138 -6.16 -3.32 9.64
N ILE A 139 -7.45 -3.02 9.69
CA ILE A 139 -8.00 -1.72 9.33
C ILE A 139 -8.06 -0.86 10.61
N TYR A 140 -7.48 0.34 10.54
CA TYR A 140 -7.55 1.34 11.60
C TYR A 140 -7.96 2.68 11.01
N GLY A 141 -8.40 3.62 11.84
CA GLY A 141 -8.87 4.93 11.40
C GLY A 141 -10.30 4.86 10.85
N ALA A 142 -10.61 5.68 9.84
CA ALA A 142 -11.98 5.90 9.39
C ALA A 142 -12.08 6.02 7.86
N HIS A 143 -13.24 5.64 7.31
CA HIS A 143 -13.55 5.73 5.87
C HIS A 143 -12.58 4.96 4.95
N ASN A 144 -11.91 3.95 5.49
CA ASN A 144 -11.13 3.03 4.68
C ASN A 144 -12.02 1.96 4.06
N ARG A 145 -11.60 1.44 2.92
CA ARG A 145 -12.29 0.38 2.19
C ARG A 145 -11.34 -0.74 1.83
N VAL A 146 -11.83 -1.97 1.96
CA VAL A 146 -11.19 -3.18 1.43
C VAL A 146 -12.24 -3.88 0.56
N ASP A 147 -11.92 -4.12 -0.71
CA ASP A 147 -12.84 -4.72 -1.68
C ASP A 147 -12.14 -5.46 -2.82
#